data_AF-A0A519NTP5-F1
#
_entry.id   AF-A0A519NTP5-F1
#
_cell.length_a   1.000
_cell.length_b   1.000
_cell.length_c   1.000
_cell.angle_alpha   90.00
_cell.angle_beta   90.00
_cell.angle_gamma   90.00
#
_symmetry.space_group_name_H-M   'P 1'
#
loop_
_entity.id
_entity.type
_entity.pdbx_description
1 polymer ?
#
loop_
_entity_poly.entity_id
_entity_poly.type
_entity_poly.pdbx_seq_one_letter_code
_entity_poly.pdbx_strand_id
1 'polypeptide(L)' 'MPSNDSFKTRQDLSVGRKKYAYYSLPAAEEAGLTGISRLPRSMKVLLENLLRNEDGVSVTEADLRAVAAWVENKGSVEHE' A
#
# COMPACT_ATOMS: atom_id res chain seq x y z
N MET A 1 9.56 12.31 -6.66
CA MET A 1 9.66 12.75 -5.25
C MET A 1 9.50 11.51 -4.36
N PRO A 2 10.00 11.50 -3.12
CA PRO A 2 9.66 10.43 -2.18
C PRO A 2 8.14 10.40 -1.95
N SER A 3 7.57 9.20 -1.75
CA SER A 3 6.16 9.04 -1.37
C SER A 3 5.83 9.89 -0.14
N ASN A 4 4.60 10.39 -0.07
CA ASN A 4 4.07 11.06 1.12
C ASN A 4 4.02 10.11 2.32
N ASP A 5 3.93 8.80 2.07
CA ASP A 5 3.91 7.73 3.07
C ASP A 5 2.95 8.03 4.23
N SER A 6 1.69 8.35 3.92
CA SER A 6 0.67 8.77 4.89
C SER A 6 0.42 7.71 5.97
N PHE A 7 0.64 6.44 5.63
CA PHE A 7 0.50 5.29 6.53
C PHE A 7 1.81 4.92 7.27
N LYS A 8 2.91 5.64 7.07
CA LYS A 8 4.23 5.38 7.69
C LYS A 8 4.72 3.95 7.49
N THR A 9 4.57 3.46 6.28
CA THR A 9 4.82 2.07 5.88
C THR A 9 6.23 1.85 5.35
N ARG A 10 6.99 2.92 5.10
CA ARG A 10 8.35 2.82 4.62
C ARG A 10 9.25 2.16 5.67
N GLN A 11 9.91 1.10 5.25
CA GLN A 11 10.85 0.33 6.04
C GLN A 11 12.17 0.17 5.29
N ASP A 12 13.23 -0.13 6.02
CA ASP A 12 14.54 -0.41 5.45
C ASP A 12 14.90 -1.89 5.60
N LEU A 13 15.29 -2.51 4.49
CA LEU A 13 15.84 -3.86 4.44
C LEU A 13 17.36 -3.78 4.24
N SER A 14 18.11 -4.22 5.25
CA SER A 14 19.56 -4.34 5.17
C SER A 14 19.94 -5.72 4.62
N VAL A 15 20.57 -5.76 3.45
CA VAL A 15 21.10 -6.99 2.82
C VAL A 15 22.60 -6.85 2.67
N GLY A 16 23.35 -7.49 3.57
CA GLY A 16 24.80 -7.35 3.66
C GLY A 16 25.20 -5.89 3.94
N ARG A 17 25.86 -5.24 2.96
CA ARG A 17 26.31 -3.84 3.04
C ARG A 17 25.35 -2.85 2.36
N LYS A 18 24.25 -3.31 1.79
CA LYS A 18 23.29 -2.46 1.06
C LYS A 18 22.00 -2.29 1.86
N LYS A 19 21.43 -1.08 1.81
CA LYS A 19 20.14 -0.74 2.41
C LYS A 19 19.13 -0.51 1.29
N TYR A 20 17.97 -1.15 1.38
CA TYR A 20 16.87 -1.00 0.43
C TYR A 20 15.65 -0.45 1.15
N ALA A 21 15.03 0.59 0.60
CA ALA A 21 13.74 1.05 1.08
C ALA A 21 12.62 0.22 0.43
N TYR A 22 11.64 -0.20 1.23
CA TYR A 22 10.43 -0.86 0.76
C TYR A 22 9.23 -0.38 1.57
N TYR A 23 8.01 -0.58 1.04
CA TYR A 23 6.77 -0.21 1.72
C TYR A 23 6.12 -1.49 2.26
N SER A 24 6.01 -1.58 3.59
CA SER A 24 5.60 -2.80 4.30
C SER A 24 4.08 -2.93 4.31
N LEU A 25 3.55 -3.98 3.67
CA LEU A 25 2.12 -4.30 3.72
C LEU A 25 1.64 -4.62 5.15
N PRO A 26 2.36 -5.39 5.99
CA PRO A 26 1.97 -5.56 7.39
C PRO A 26 1.83 -4.24 8.14
N ALA A 27 2.78 -3.31 7.96
CA ALA A 27 2.71 -1.99 8.59
C ALA A 27 1.50 -1.19 8.08
N ALA A 28 1.15 -1.34 6.80
CA ALA A 28 -0.02 -0.71 6.21
C ALA A 28 -1.33 -1.24 6.81
N GLU A 29 -1.40 -2.55 7.10
CA GLU A 29 -2.53 -3.18 7.77
C GLU A 29 -2.69 -2.65 9.20
N GLU A 30 -1.59 -2.56 9.95
CA GLU A 30 -1.55 -1.98 11.30
C GLU A 30 -1.91 -0.48 11.32
N ALA A 31 -1.57 0.24 10.25
CA ALA A 31 -1.87 1.67 10.08
C ALA A 31 -3.32 1.95 9.63
N GLY A 32 -4.15 0.91 9.44
CA GLY A 32 -5.59 1.05 9.20
C GLY A 32 -6.09 0.54 7.85
N LEU A 33 -5.23 -0.02 7.00
CA LEU A 33 -5.66 -0.79 5.82
C LEU A 33 -6.01 -2.23 6.22
N THR A 34 -6.97 -2.37 7.13
CA THR A 34 -7.34 -3.66 7.72
C THR A 34 -7.78 -4.66 6.65
N GLY A 35 -7.27 -5.90 6.72
CA GLY A 35 -7.71 -7.00 5.86
C GLY A 35 -6.93 -7.18 4.56
N ILE A 36 -5.97 -6.30 4.25
CA ILE A 36 -5.13 -6.42 3.05
C ILE A 36 -4.30 -7.70 3.02
N SER A 37 -4.06 -8.34 4.16
CA SER A 37 -3.49 -9.70 4.25
C SER A 37 -4.29 -10.74 3.45
N ARG A 38 -5.60 -10.53 3.23
CA ARG A 38 -6.49 -11.41 2.48
C ARG A 38 -6.52 -11.13 0.97
N LEU A 39 -5.88 -10.05 0.51
CA LEU A 39 -5.83 -9.71 -0.91
C LEU A 39 -5.12 -10.82 -1.73
N PRO A 40 -5.57 -11.06 -2.98
CA PRO A 40 -4.82 -11.84 -3.95
C PRO A 40 -3.39 -11.30 -4.14
N ARG A 41 -2.45 -12.16 -4.52
CA ARG A 41 -1.03 -11.76 -4.65
C ARG A 41 -0.83 -10.60 -5.63
N SER A 42 -1.55 -10.58 -6.75
CA SER A 42 -1.51 -9.48 -7.72
C SER A 42 -1.95 -8.15 -7.11
N MET A 43 -3.04 -8.15 -6.33
CA MET A 43 -3.56 -6.97 -5.65
C MET A 43 -2.60 -6.45 -4.57
N LYS A 44 -1.89 -7.35 -3.88
CA LYS A 44 -0.84 -6.97 -2.93
C LYS A 44 0.33 -6.23 -3.61
N VAL A 45 0.72 -6.68 -4.81
CA VAL A 45 1.76 -5.99 -5.60
C VAL A 45 1.27 -4.62 -6.04
N LEU A 46 0.03 -4.51 -6.50
CA LEU A 46 -0.57 -3.22 -6.85
C LEU A 46 -0.60 -2.27 -5.64
N LEU A 47 -1.07 -2.75 -4.48
CA LEU A 47 -1.13 -1.96 -3.25
C LEU A 47 0.24 -1.43 -2.83
N GLU A 48 1.28 -2.27 -2.86
CA GLU A 48 2.65 -1.83 -2.54
C GLU A 48 3.15 -0.78 -3.53
N ASN A 49 2.84 -0.93 -4.82
CA ASN A 49 3.17 0.06 -5.82
C ASN A 49 2.47 1.40 -5.55
N LEU A 50 1.21 1.39 -5.09
CA LEU A 50 0.50 2.61 -4.70
C LEU A 50 1.15 3.26 -3.47
N LEU A 51 1.45 2.49 -2.41
CA LEU A 51 2.13 3.02 -1.21
C LEU A 51 3.48 3.69 -1.55
N ARG A 52 4.20 3.12 -2.51
CA ARG A 52 5.48 3.64 -2.99
C ARG A 52 5.36 4.94 -3.80
N ASN A 53 4.22 5.19 -4.42
CA ASN A 53 4.02 6.30 -5.34
C ASN A 53 2.92 7.28 -4.88
N GLU A 54 2.50 7.21 -3.62
CA GLU A 54 1.56 8.17 -3.04
C GLU A 54 2.13 9.60 -3.14
N ASP A 55 1.46 10.42 -3.92
CA ASP A 55 1.83 11.82 -4.19
C ASP A 55 0.71 12.80 -3.83
N GLY A 56 -0.48 12.30 -3.48
CA GLY A 56 -1.66 13.10 -3.16
C GLY A 56 -2.38 13.69 -4.38
N VAL A 57 -1.94 13.34 -5.60
CA VAL A 57 -2.52 13.83 -6.86
C VAL A 57 -2.90 12.66 -7.76
N SER A 58 -1.93 11.82 -8.13
CA SER A 58 -2.12 10.63 -8.96
C SER A 58 -2.43 9.39 -8.12
N VAL A 59 -1.88 9.34 -6.91
CA VAL A 59 -2.15 8.29 -5.92
C VAL A 59 -2.41 8.97 -4.59
N THR A 60 -3.62 8.79 -4.09
CA THR A 60 -4.12 9.39 -2.87
C THR A 60 -4.31 8.35 -1.76
N GLU A 61 -4.51 8.83 -0.54
CA GLU A 61 -4.92 7.98 0.58
C GLU A 61 -6.24 7.23 0.29
N ALA A 62 -7.14 7.84 -0.50
CA ALA A 62 -8.42 7.25 -0.87
C ALA A 62 -8.23 6.00 -1.76
N ASP A 63 -7.31 6.06 -2.72
CA ASP A 63 -6.97 4.92 -3.59
C ASP A 63 -6.47 3.71 -2.78
N LEU A 64 -5.61 3.97 -1.80
CA LEU A 64 -5.08 2.95 -0.89
C LEU A 64 -6.20 2.29 -0.08
N ARG A 65 -7.16 3.08 0.41
CA ARG A 65 -8.34 2.60 1.13
C ARG A 65 -9.29 1.83 0.22
N ALA A 66 -9.48 2.26 -1.04
CA ALA A 66 -10.30 1.57 -2.02
C ALA A 66 -9.76 0.17 -2.33
N VAL A 67 -8.43 0.04 -2.48
CA VAL A 67 -7.78 -1.26 -2.66
C VAL A 67 -7.94 -2.15 -1.42
N ALA A 68 -7.90 -1.60 -0.21
CA ALA A 68 -8.19 -2.36 1.01
C ALA A 68 -9.65 -2.84 1.05
N ALA A 69 -10.61 -1.98 0.68
CA ALA A 69 -12.03 -2.32 0.61
C ALA A 69 -12.35 -3.40 -0.45
N TRP A 70 -11.47 -3.58 -1.44
CA TRP A 70 -11.60 -4.65 -2.45
C TRP A 70 -11.73 -6.04 -1.83
N VAL A 71 -11.15 -6.26 -0.64
CA VAL A 71 -11.27 -7.52 0.11
C VAL A 71 -12.73 -7.91 0.33
N GLU A 72 -13.61 -6.94 0.56
CA GLU A 72 -15.03 -7.16 0.83
C GLU A 72 -15.86 -7.07 -0.45
N ASN A 73 -15.59 -6.08 -1.31
CA ASN A 73 -16.41 -5.82 -2.48
C ASN A 73 -16.01 -6.63 -3.73
N LYS A 74 -14.81 -7.23 -3.76
CA LYS A 74 -14.25 -8.00 -4.89
C LYS A 74 -14.31 -7.29 -6.25
N GLY A 75 -14.23 -5.98 -6.26
CA GLY A 75 -14.32 -5.15 -7.47
C GLY A 75 -15.75 -4.77 -7.86
N SER A 76 -16.73 -4.99 -6.99
CA SER A 76 -18.13 -4.59 -7.24
C SER A 76 -18.38 -3.10 -7.01
N VAL A 77 -17.40 -2.37 -6.46
CA VAL A 77 -17.49 -0.94 -6.17
C VAL A 77 -16.38 -0.22 -6.92
N GLU A 78 -16.75 0.82 -7.66
CA GLU A 78 -15.84 1.65 -8.44
C GLU A 78 -15.33 2.83 -7.58
N HIS A 79 -14.07 3.21 -7.80
CA HIS A 79 -13.43 4.39 -7.22
C HIS A 79 -12.81 5.18 -8.39
N GLU A 80 -13.20 6.45 -8.52
CA GLU A 80 -12.75 7.39 -9.58
C GLU A 80 -11.86 8.48 -9.01
#